data_AF-A0A7C7K5T7-F1
#
_entry.id   AF-A0A7C7K5T7-F1
#
_cell.length_a   1.000
_cell.length_b   1.000
_cell.length_c   1.000
_cell.angle_alpha   90.00
_cell.angle_beta   90.00
_cell.angle_gamma   90.00
#
_symmetry.space_group_name_H-M   'P 1'
#
loop_
_entity.id
_entity.type
_entity.pdbx_description
1 polymer ?
#
loop_
_entity_poly.entity_id
_entity_poly.type
_entity_poly.pdbx_seq_one_letter_code
_entity_poly.pdbx_strand_id
1 'polypeptide(L)'
;SDGTAFGTIQVPGSGLPIILSADRGTTGGYPKIATVISADHSKLGQLLPGNTVRFSVVSRELALKALREQERMLDSLRDVPTVSSVVKVSGQIIDVVDETGQTVPLDGSGYRFNASVRHGEHVENVEIKIKD
;
A
#
# COMPACT_ATOMS: atom_id res chain seq x y z
N SER A 1 -7.90 30.87 -19.05
CA SER A 1 -7.28 29.56 -18.70
C SER A 1 -7.61 29.28 -17.25
N ASP A 2 -7.95 28.04 -16.89
CA ASP A 2 -8.36 27.66 -15.53
C ASP A 2 -7.63 26.38 -15.08
N GLY A 3 -7.55 26.15 -13.77
CA GLY A 3 -6.83 25.03 -13.18
C GLY A 3 -7.40 23.66 -13.58
N THR A 4 -6.54 22.64 -13.61
CA THR A 4 -6.95 21.25 -13.89
C THR A 4 -6.59 20.29 -12.75
N ALA A 5 -7.56 19.49 -12.33
CA ALA A 5 -7.38 18.43 -11.32
C ALA A 5 -7.15 17.07 -11.98
N PHE A 6 -6.57 16.12 -11.24
CA PHE A 6 -6.42 14.74 -11.73
C PHE A 6 -7.82 14.18 -11.98
N GLY A 7 -8.01 13.54 -13.13
CA GLY A 7 -9.28 12.92 -13.50
C GLY A 7 -10.28 13.91 -14.10
N THR A 8 -9.88 15.16 -14.32
CA THR A 8 -10.72 16.14 -15.04
C THR A 8 -11.05 15.60 -16.43
N ILE A 9 -12.33 15.66 -16.81
CA ILE A 9 -12.83 15.29 -18.14
C ILE A 9 -13.06 16.56 -18.95
N GLN A 10 -12.20 16.81 -19.93
CA GLN A 10 -12.27 17.95 -20.84
C GLN A 10 -12.88 17.57 -22.18
N VAL A 11 -13.60 18.49 -22.81
CA VAL A 11 -14.17 18.31 -24.14
C VAL A 11 -13.64 19.40 -25.08
N PRO A 12 -12.68 19.08 -25.96
CA PRO A 12 -12.22 20.00 -27.01
C PRO A 12 -13.29 20.26 -28.07
N GLY A 13 -13.01 21.16 -29.02
CA GLY A 13 -13.93 21.47 -30.13
C GLY A 13 -14.27 20.28 -31.04
N SER A 14 -13.47 19.20 -31.00
CA SER A 14 -13.75 17.93 -31.68
C SER A 14 -14.89 17.12 -31.03
N GLY A 15 -15.30 17.46 -29.81
CA GLY A 15 -16.35 16.74 -29.07
C GLY A 15 -15.89 15.45 -28.39
N LEU A 16 -14.64 15.02 -28.58
CA LEU A 16 -14.11 13.79 -27.98
C LEU A 16 -13.54 14.05 -26.58
N PRO A 17 -14.10 13.43 -25.51
CA PRO A 17 -13.64 13.68 -24.15
C PRO A 17 -12.22 13.17 -23.89
N ILE A 18 -11.47 13.93 -23.11
CA ILE A 18 -10.11 13.58 -22.65
C ILE A 18 -10.10 13.58 -21.13
N ILE A 19 -9.66 12.48 -20.52
CA ILE A 19 -9.45 12.38 -19.06
C ILE A 19 -7.99 12.75 -18.76
N LEU A 20 -7.78 13.75 -17.91
CA LEU A 20 -6.45 14.23 -17.55
C LEU A 20 -5.83 13.36 -16.45
N SER A 21 -4.65 12.78 -16.70
CA SER A 21 -3.95 11.88 -15.77
C SER A 21 -2.87 12.59 -14.94
N ALA A 22 -1.92 11.83 -14.37
CA ALA A 22 -0.85 12.32 -13.51
C ALA A 22 -0.02 13.44 -14.18
N ASP A 23 0.31 13.25 -15.47
CA ASP A 23 1.20 14.14 -16.23
C ASP A 23 0.47 15.29 -16.94
N ARG A 24 -0.73 15.62 -16.49
CA ARG A 24 -1.53 16.71 -17.07
C ARG A 24 -0.88 18.08 -16.83
N GLY A 25 -1.10 19.02 -17.75
CA GLY A 25 -0.78 20.42 -17.54
C GLY A 25 -1.61 21.05 -16.42
N THR A 26 -1.03 21.98 -15.67
CA THR A 26 -1.68 22.62 -14.51
C THR A 26 -2.86 23.52 -14.88
N THR A 27 -2.90 24.00 -16.13
CA THR A 27 -4.00 24.80 -16.67
C THR A 27 -4.52 24.22 -17.98
N GLY A 28 -5.79 24.47 -18.29
CA GLY A 28 -6.45 24.01 -19.50
C GLY A 28 -7.41 25.05 -20.07
N GLY A 29 -7.56 25.05 -21.39
CA GLY A 29 -8.44 25.96 -22.13
C GLY A 29 -9.80 25.36 -22.51
N TYR A 30 -9.99 24.05 -22.35
CA TYR A 30 -11.21 23.36 -22.78
C TYR A 30 -12.27 23.29 -21.67
N PRO A 31 -13.57 23.31 -22.03
CA PRO A 31 -14.66 23.03 -21.10
C PRO A 31 -14.46 21.73 -20.34
N LYS A 32 -14.73 21.76 -19.04
CA LYS A 32 -14.64 20.62 -18.12
C LYS A 32 -16.05 20.18 -17.75
N ILE A 33 -16.40 18.93 -18.03
CA ILE A 33 -17.77 18.43 -17.84
C ILE A 33 -17.94 17.62 -16.54
N ALA A 34 -16.85 17.04 -16.04
CA ALA A 34 -16.83 16.22 -14.83
C ALA A 34 -15.38 16.01 -14.35
N THR A 35 -15.22 15.42 -13.16
CA THR A 35 -13.94 14.98 -12.61
C THR A 35 -14.10 13.59 -12.01
N VAL A 36 -13.25 12.65 -12.38
CA VAL A 36 -13.19 11.31 -11.79
C VAL A 36 -12.69 11.41 -10.35
N ILE A 37 -13.39 10.76 -9.42
CA ILE A 37 -13.06 10.77 -8.00
C ILE A 37 -11.69 10.13 -7.74
N SER A 38 -10.99 10.57 -6.70
CA SER A 38 -9.66 10.07 -6.36
C SER A 38 -9.60 8.56 -6.15
N ALA A 39 -10.68 7.99 -5.59
CA ALA A 39 -10.77 6.55 -5.33
C ALA A 39 -10.75 5.69 -6.62
N ASP A 40 -11.03 6.29 -7.79
CA ASP A 40 -11.09 5.59 -9.08
C ASP A 40 -9.88 5.90 -9.97
N HIS A 41 -8.91 6.70 -9.52
CA HIS A 41 -7.75 7.06 -10.35
C HIS A 41 -6.90 5.85 -10.76
N SER A 42 -6.76 4.85 -9.89
CA SER A 42 -6.05 3.61 -10.20
C SER A 42 -6.71 2.84 -11.36
N LYS A 43 -8.05 2.86 -11.46
CA LYS A 43 -8.79 2.24 -12.56
C LYS A 43 -8.46 2.88 -13.89
N LEU A 44 -8.29 4.21 -13.92
CA LEU A 44 -7.88 4.94 -15.13
C LEU A 44 -6.48 4.54 -15.58
N GLY A 45 -5.56 4.36 -14.63
CA GLY A 45 -4.17 3.95 -14.92
C GLY A 45 -4.04 2.55 -15.51
N GLN A 46 -5.06 1.70 -15.37
CA GLN A 46 -5.11 0.33 -15.90
C GLN A 46 -5.79 0.23 -17.27
N LEU A 47 -6.32 1.34 -17.82
CA LEU A 47 -7.00 1.32 -19.11
C LEU A 47 -6.01 1.18 -20.28
N LEU A 48 -6.39 0.35 -21.24
CA LEU A 48 -5.69 0.18 -22.52
C LEU A 48 -6.52 0.72 -23.70
N PRO A 49 -5.88 1.05 -24.84
CA PRO A 49 -6.61 1.38 -26.06
C PRO A 49 -7.66 0.32 -26.41
N GLY A 50 -8.86 0.77 -26.76
CA GLY A 50 -10.00 -0.09 -27.05
C GLY A 50 -10.83 -0.53 -25.83
N ASN A 51 -10.38 -0.24 -24.60
CA ASN A 51 -11.23 -0.45 -23.42
C ASN A 51 -12.44 0.49 -23.44
N THR A 52 -13.58 -0.02 -22.97
CA THR A 52 -14.81 0.77 -22.82
C THR A 52 -14.98 1.24 -21.38
N VAL A 53 -15.24 2.52 -21.20
CA VAL A 53 -15.46 3.14 -19.88
C VAL A 53 -16.89 3.64 -19.78
N ARG A 54 -17.53 3.41 -18.64
CA ARG A 54 -18.83 3.99 -18.29
C ARG A 54 -18.68 4.80 -17.01
N PHE A 55 -19.15 6.05 -17.05
CA PHE A 55 -19.17 6.90 -15.87
C PHE A 55 -20.51 6.77 -15.13
N SER A 56 -20.44 6.78 -13.80
CA SER A 56 -21.59 7.00 -12.94
C SER A 56 -21.44 8.35 -12.26
N VAL A 57 -22.53 9.10 -12.21
CA VAL A 57 -22.57 10.32 -11.38
C VAL A 57 -22.58 9.90 -9.93
N VAL A 58 -21.77 10.56 -9.11
CA VAL A 58 -21.68 10.33 -7.67
C VAL A 58 -21.75 11.65 -6.93
N SER A 59 -22.32 11.62 -5.73
CA SER A 59 -22.29 12.78 -4.84
C SER A 59 -20.92 12.93 -4.19
N ARG A 60 -20.65 14.12 -3.66
CA ARG A 60 -19.41 14.39 -2.93
C ARG A 60 -19.25 13.48 -1.71
N GLU A 61 -20.34 13.17 -1.03
CA GLU A 61 -20.37 12.29 0.14
C GLU A 61 -19.96 10.87 -0.23
N LEU A 62 -20.48 10.34 -1.34
CA LEU A 62 -20.11 9.03 -1.86
C LEU A 62 -18.64 9.00 -2.30
N ALA A 63 -18.16 10.05 -2.96
CA ALA A 63 -16.76 10.18 -3.36
C ALA A 63 -15.81 10.14 -2.14
N LEU A 64 -16.15 10.88 -1.08
CA LEU A 64 -15.37 10.90 0.17
C LEU A 64 -15.44 9.57 0.93
N LYS A 65 -16.61 8.92 0.93
CA LYS A 65 -16.77 7.59 1.54
C LYS A 65 -15.87 6.56 0.86
N ALA A 66 -15.89 6.53 -0.48
CA ALA A 66 -15.06 5.62 -1.27
C ALA A 66 -13.56 5.86 -1.03
N LEU A 67 -13.12 7.13 -0.96
CA LEU A 67 -11.73 7.46 -0.67
C LEU A 67 -11.29 6.93 0.70
N ARG A 68 -12.09 7.16 1.75
CA ARG A 68 -11.81 6.67 3.11
C ARG A 68 -11.81 5.15 3.23
N GLU A 69 -12.61 4.46 2.41
CA GLU A 69 -12.63 3.01 2.36
C GLU A 69 -11.35 2.47 1.71
N GLN A 70 -10.93 3.08 0.61
CA GLN A 70 -9.64 2.76 -0.03
C GLN A 70 -8.46 3.02 0.92
N GLU A 71 -8.42 4.16 1.61
CA GLU A 71 -7.36 4.47 2.58
C GLU A 71 -7.29 3.43 3.69
N ARG A 72 -8.44 3.05 4.27
CA ARG A 72 -8.50 1.98 5.29
C ARG A 72 -8.02 0.64 4.77
N MET A 73 -8.36 0.28 3.53
CA MET A 73 -7.87 -0.94 2.89
C MET A 73 -6.36 -0.91 2.74
N LEU A 74 -5.79 0.19 2.23
CA LEU A 74 -4.34 0.34 2.08
C LEU A 74 -3.62 0.32 3.43
N ASP A 75 -4.18 0.96 4.46
CA ASP A 75 -3.62 0.94 5.81
C ASP A 75 -3.61 -0.48 6.39
N SER A 76 -4.65 -1.29 6.14
CA SER A 76 -4.69 -2.69 6.58
C SER A 76 -3.60 -3.57 5.98
N LEU A 77 -3.01 -3.18 4.85
CA LEU A 77 -1.88 -3.87 4.22
C LEU A 77 -0.53 -3.46 4.81
N ARG A 78 -0.46 -2.36 5.58
CA ARG A 78 0.78 -1.93 6.24
C ARG A 78 1.11 -2.77 7.46
N ASP A 79 0.10 -3.29 8.14
CA ASP A 79 0.27 -4.33 9.16
C ASP A 79 0.59 -5.64 8.45
N VAL A 80 1.84 -5.77 7.99
CA VAL A 80 2.42 -7.10 7.79
C VAL A 80 2.30 -7.79 9.15
N PRO A 81 1.58 -8.90 9.28
CA PRO A 81 1.52 -9.60 10.55
C PRO A 81 2.96 -9.98 10.91
N THR A 82 3.52 -9.27 11.89
CA THR A 82 4.73 -9.67 12.59
C THR A 82 4.43 -11.03 13.19
N VAL A 83 4.79 -12.10 12.47
CA VAL A 83 4.75 -13.43 13.05
C VAL A 83 5.79 -13.40 14.17
N SER A 84 5.34 -13.50 15.41
CA SER A 84 6.22 -13.64 16.57
C SER A 84 7.10 -14.87 16.32
N SER A 85 8.38 -14.61 16.19
CA SER A 85 9.40 -15.61 15.96
C SER A 85 9.56 -16.44 17.22
N VAL A 86 8.94 -17.62 17.23
CA VAL A 86 9.08 -18.58 18.32
C VAL A 86 10.16 -19.59 17.94
N VAL A 87 11.21 -19.69 18.74
CA VAL A 87 12.22 -20.75 18.62
C VAL A 87 11.95 -21.81 19.68
N LYS A 88 11.93 -23.09 19.25
CA LYS A 88 11.80 -24.22 20.18
C LYS A 88 13.19 -24.74 20.58
N VAL A 89 13.55 -24.60 21.85
CA VAL A 89 14.80 -25.14 22.42
C VAL A 89 14.45 -26.16 23.50
N SER A 90 14.89 -27.41 23.34
CA SER A 90 14.68 -28.49 24.33
C SER A 90 13.22 -28.68 24.78
N GLY A 91 12.26 -28.38 23.90
CA GLY A 91 10.83 -28.48 24.20
C GLY A 91 10.17 -27.20 24.71
N GLN A 92 10.93 -26.17 25.05
CA GLN A 92 10.43 -24.86 25.46
C GLN A 92 10.32 -23.90 24.27
N ILE A 93 9.27 -23.09 24.28
CA ILE A 93 9.00 -22.01 23.33
C ILE A 93 9.66 -20.74 23.88
N ILE A 94 10.54 -20.13 23.08
CA ILE A 94 11.25 -18.90 23.43
C ILE A 94 10.93 -17.85 22.36
N ASP A 95 10.49 -16.66 22.80
CA ASP A 95 10.29 -15.52 21.91
C ASP A 95 11.64 -14.93 21.49
N VAL A 96 11.83 -14.69 20.19
CA VAL A 96 13.01 -13.99 19.69
C VAL A 96 12.79 -12.49 19.82
N VAL A 97 13.56 -11.88 20.71
CA VAL A 97 13.59 -10.43 20.92
C VAL A 97 14.95 -9.85 20.52
N ASP A 98 14.97 -8.58 20.12
CA ASP A 98 16.20 -7.82 19.88
C ASP A 98 16.88 -7.38 21.18
N GLU A 99 17.99 -6.66 21.06
CA GLU A 99 18.76 -6.09 22.19
C GLU A 99 17.96 -5.12 23.07
N THR A 100 16.82 -4.63 22.59
CA THR A 100 15.91 -3.74 23.33
C THR A 100 14.74 -4.49 23.95
N GLY A 101 14.62 -5.79 23.70
CA GLY A 101 13.53 -6.64 24.18
C GLY A 101 12.28 -6.62 23.28
N GLN A 102 12.34 -6.07 22.07
CA GLN A 102 11.23 -6.11 21.12
C GLN A 102 11.28 -7.37 20.27
N THR A 103 10.12 -8.00 20.05
CA THR A 103 10.00 -9.18 19.20
C THR A 103 10.44 -8.88 17.77
N VAL A 104 11.35 -9.70 17.22
CA VAL A 104 11.84 -9.53 15.85
C VAL A 104 10.87 -10.20 14.88
N PRO A 105 10.26 -9.47 13.92
CA PRO A 105 9.48 -10.08 12.85
C PRO A 105 10.37 -10.92 11.92
N LEU A 106 9.96 -12.13 11.58
CA LEU A 106 10.53 -12.89 10.47
C LEU A 106 9.71 -12.61 9.21
N ASP A 107 10.32 -11.97 8.22
CA ASP A 107 9.69 -11.67 6.91
C ASP A 107 9.82 -12.81 5.89
N GLY A 108 10.21 -14.02 6.32
CA GLY A 108 10.40 -15.17 5.44
C GLY A 108 11.69 -15.16 4.62
N SER A 109 12.58 -14.16 4.79
CA SER A 109 13.96 -14.27 4.31
C SER A 109 14.76 -15.23 5.21
N GLY A 110 15.68 -16.01 4.65
CA GLY A 110 16.47 -16.97 5.42
C GLY A 110 17.39 -16.27 6.44
N TYR A 111 16.94 -16.09 7.67
CA TYR A 111 17.70 -15.41 8.70
C TYR A 111 18.73 -16.33 9.38
N ARG A 112 19.90 -15.76 9.68
CA ARG A 112 20.90 -16.34 10.59
C ARG A 112 20.98 -15.45 11.81
N PHE A 113 20.68 -16.00 12.99
CA PHE A 113 20.82 -15.28 14.25
C PHE A 113 21.98 -15.85 15.05
N ASN A 114 22.78 -14.97 15.66
CA ASN A 114 23.69 -15.32 16.73
C ASN A 114 22.95 -15.06 18.05
N ALA A 115 22.48 -16.13 18.70
CA ALA A 115 21.89 -16.01 20.03
C ALA A 115 22.97 -16.25 21.09
N SER A 116 22.88 -15.56 22.23
CA SER A 116 23.71 -15.86 23.39
C SER A 116 22.84 -16.44 24.50
N VAL A 117 23.12 -17.68 24.91
CA VAL A 117 22.44 -18.34 26.02
C VAL A 117 23.25 -18.08 27.27
N ARG A 118 22.65 -17.41 28.26
CA ARG A 118 23.28 -17.18 29.56
C ARG A 118 22.71 -18.14 30.60
N HIS A 119 23.57 -18.94 31.22
CA HIS A 119 23.24 -19.77 32.38
C HIS A 119 24.16 -19.40 33.54
N GLY A 120 23.65 -18.63 34.50
CA GLY A 120 24.49 -18.05 35.56
C GLY A 120 25.53 -17.06 34.99
N GLU A 121 26.81 -17.28 35.28
CA GLU A 121 27.93 -16.48 34.74
C GLU A 121 28.43 -16.98 33.37
N HIS A 122 27.94 -18.13 32.89
CA HIS A 122 28.38 -18.69 31.62
C HIS A 122 27.54 -18.14 30.46
N VAL A 123 28.20 -17.69 29.40
CA VAL A 123 27.57 -17.21 28.17
C VAL A 123 28.09 -18.04 27.00
N GLU A 124 27.18 -18.76 26.34
CA GLU A 124 27.48 -19.51 25.11
C GLU A 124 26.83 -18.83 23.90
N ASN A 125 27.60 -18.69 22.81
CA ASN A 125 27.08 -18.21 21.53
C ASN A 125 26.60 -19.40 20.70
N VAL A 126 25.34 -19.37 20.28
CA VAL A 126 24.71 -20.41 19.47
C VAL A 126 24.28 -19.81 18.14
N GLU A 127 24.71 -20.43 17.03
CA GLU A 127 24.22 -20.09 15.69
C GLU A 127 22.86 -20.77 15.47
N ILE A 128 21.80 -19.99 15.30
CA ILE A 128 20.46 -20.51 14.99
C ILE A 128 20.18 -20.31 13.51
N LYS A 129 19.98 -21.42 12.79
CA LYS A 129 19.51 -21.44 11.40
C LYS A 129 18.05 -21.85 11.38
N ILE A 130 17.18 -20.91 11.02
CA ILE A 130 15.77 -21.21 10.76
C ILE A 130 15.66 -21.60 9.28
N LYS A 131 15.18 -22.82 9.02
CA LYS A 131 14.79 -23.28 7.68
C LYS A 131 13.28 -23.33 7.62
N ASP A 132 12.73 -23.00 6.45
CA ASP A 132 11.32 -23.23 6.11
C ASP A 132 10.92 -24.71 6.29
#